data_AF-A0A926RUD7-F1
#
_entry.id   AF-A0A926RUD7-F1
#
_cell.length_a   1.000
_cell.length_b   1.000
_cell.length_c   1.000
_cell.angle_alpha   90.00
_cell.angle_beta   90.00
_cell.angle_gamma   90.00
#
_symmetry.space_group_name_H-M   'P 1'
#
loop_
_entity.id
_entity.type
_entity.pdbx_description
1 polymer ?
#
loop_
_entity_poly.entity_id
_entity_poly.type
_entity_poly.pdbx_seq_one_letter_code
_entity_poly.pdbx_strand_id
1 'polypeptide(L)'
;MRKETNEVFHLNHALPTTPTPDSTNTFQIQIDKSDYDHYRTCFFKRRILQEWHHQRRKVKLSQYDQPAKQKMILTDTFLQLRSFIAAAYVEDFSLPLSEFTLFGWLQYNKLRSEICQEAHDRLYWSEMIYYYEQCSKSGIIAQLLPLK
;
A
#
# COMPACT_ATOMS: atom_id res chain seq x y z
N MET A 1 -22.17 16.03 29.68
CA MET A 1 -22.62 14.73 29.12
C MET A 1 -23.23 14.99 27.74
N ARG A 2 -22.46 14.76 26.67
CA ARG A 2 -22.97 14.84 25.29
C ARG A 2 -23.44 13.44 24.89
N LYS A 3 -24.69 13.31 24.46
CA LYS A 3 -25.28 12.07 23.95
C LYS A 3 -24.81 11.89 22.51
N GLU A 4 -24.11 10.80 22.23
CA GLU A 4 -23.79 10.35 20.87
C GLU A 4 -25.06 9.74 20.25
N THR A 5 -25.50 10.31 19.14
CA THR A 5 -26.56 9.76 18.29
C THR A 5 -25.94 8.76 17.32
N ASN A 6 -26.20 7.47 17.54
CA ASN A 6 -26.00 6.42 16.54
C ASN A 6 -27.05 6.60 15.43
N GLU A 7 -26.62 7.00 14.24
CA GLU A 7 -27.46 6.97 13.05
C GLU A 7 -27.38 5.58 12.40
N VAL A 8 -28.47 4.82 12.49
CA VAL A 8 -28.68 3.57 11.76
C VAL A 8 -29.51 3.89 10.54
N PHE A 9 -28.93 3.78 9.34
CA PHE A 9 -29.68 3.89 8.09
C PHE A 9 -30.31 2.53 7.73
N HIS A 10 -31.63 2.42 7.85
CA HIS A 10 -32.42 1.33 7.31
C HIS A 10 -33.12 1.77 6.02
N LEU A 11 -32.87 1.07 4.92
CA LEU A 11 -33.69 1.14 3.71
C LEU A 11 -34.24 -0.27 3.45
N ASN A 12 -35.51 -0.47 3.76
CA ASN A 12 -36.29 -1.66 3.41
C ASN A 12 -37.32 -1.27 2.35
N HIS A 13 -37.24 -1.85 1.16
CA HIS A 13 -38.41 -2.04 0.30
C HIS A 13 -38.35 -3.38 -0.44
N ALA A 14 -39.26 -4.27 0.00
CA ALA A 14 -39.97 -5.36 -0.69
C ALA A 14 -39.21 -6.53 -1.38
N LEU A 15 -39.57 -7.76 -0.96
CA LEU A 15 -39.39 -9.08 -1.62
C LEU A 15 -40.66 -9.43 -2.46
N PRO A 16 -40.70 -10.44 -3.38
CA PRO A 16 -40.03 -11.75 -3.24
C PRO A 16 -39.48 -12.50 -4.49
N THR A 17 -38.66 -13.52 -4.17
CA THR A 17 -38.38 -14.81 -4.85
C THR A 17 -37.49 -14.90 -6.10
N THR A 18 -36.27 -15.42 -5.89
CA THR A 18 -35.69 -16.60 -6.58
C THR A 18 -34.41 -17.02 -5.83
N PRO A 19 -34.10 -18.32 -5.65
CA PRO A 19 -32.87 -18.75 -5.02
C PRO A 19 -31.75 -18.68 -6.05
N THR A 20 -31.00 -17.57 -6.07
CA THR A 20 -29.77 -17.47 -6.86
C THR A 20 -28.64 -18.21 -6.14
N PRO A 21 -27.87 -19.05 -6.85
CA PRO A 21 -26.67 -19.66 -6.30
C PRO A 21 -25.57 -18.59 -6.17
N ASP A 22 -24.67 -18.83 -5.22
CA ASP A 22 -23.45 -18.09 -4.95
C ASP A 22 -23.64 -16.77 -4.18
N SER A 23 -23.93 -16.92 -2.89
CA SER A 23 -23.49 -15.98 -1.87
C SER A 23 -21.97 -15.89 -1.92
N THR A 24 -21.46 -14.96 -2.73
CA THR A 24 -20.08 -14.48 -2.60
C THR A 24 -19.91 -14.06 -1.15
N ASN A 25 -19.11 -14.85 -0.44
CA ASN A 25 -18.83 -14.69 0.98
C ASN A 25 -18.17 -13.33 1.16
N THR A 26 -18.98 -12.30 1.38
CA THR A 26 -18.51 -10.92 1.49
C THR A 26 -17.91 -10.82 2.86
N PHE A 27 -16.62 -11.12 2.97
CA PHE A 27 -15.83 -10.88 4.18
C PHE A 27 -15.84 -9.37 4.45
N GLN A 28 -16.76 -8.92 5.31
CA GLN A 28 -16.80 -7.54 5.78
C GLN A 28 -15.91 -7.43 7.01
N ILE A 29 -14.72 -6.86 6.83
CA ILE A 29 -13.84 -6.49 7.93
C ILE A 29 -14.37 -5.17 8.50
N GLN A 30 -14.87 -5.19 9.74
CA GLN A 30 -15.19 -3.95 10.44
C GLN A 30 -13.89 -3.26 10.84
N ILE A 31 -13.72 -2.02 10.42
CA ILE A 31 -12.57 -1.19 10.82
C ILE A 31 -13.02 -0.30 11.95
N ASP A 32 -12.23 -0.27 13.02
CA ASP A 32 -12.39 0.75 14.03
C ASP A 32 -11.97 2.10 13.47
N LYS A 33 -12.71 3.16 13.83
CA LYS A 33 -12.40 4.53 13.42
C LYS A 33 -10.94 4.92 13.73
N SER A 34 -10.38 4.40 14.82
CA SER A 34 -8.97 4.59 15.19
C SER A 34 -7.98 4.06 14.16
N ASP A 35 -8.24 2.91 13.54
CA ASP A 35 -7.35 2.30 12.56
C ASP A 35 -7.37 3.05 11.23
N TYR A 36 -8.54 3.59 10.87
CA TYR A 36 -8.72 4.48 9.73
C TYR A 36 -7.98 5.81 9.94
N ASP A 37 -8.20 6.47 11.09
CA ASP A 37 -7.56 7.73 11.43
C ASP A 37 -6.03 7.56 11.49
N HIS A 38 -5.55 6.47 12.07
CA HIS A 38 -4.12 6.15 12.13
C HIS A 38 -3.53 5.93 10.72
N TYR A 39 -4.20 5.19 9.84
CA TYR A 39 -3.75 5.01 8.46
C TYR A 39 -3.64 6.36 7.74
N ARG A 40 -4.64 7.24 7.90
CA ARG A 40 -4.65 8.52 7.19
C ARG A 40 -3.61 9.51 7.69
N THR A 41 -3.26 9.45 8.96
CA THR A 41 -2.36 10.40 9.63
C THR A 41 -0.91 9.95 9.69
N CYS A 42 -0.57 8.71 9.31
CA CYS A 42 0.81 8.24 9.29
C CYS A 42 1.66 9.04 8.30
N PHE A 43 2.52 9.91 8.84
CA PHE A 43 3.31 10.88 8.08
C PHE A 43 4.20 10.22 7.02
N PHE A 44 4.97 9.19 7.39
CA PHE A 44 5.90 8.57 6.44
C PHE A 44 5.17 7.82 5.32
N LYS A 45 4.06 7.12 5.59
CA LYS A 45 3.25 6.49 4.53
C LYS A 45 2.72 7.52 3.55
N ARG A 46 2.25 8.69 4.04
CA ARG A 46 1.84 9.80 3.17
C ARG A 46 2.99 10.35 2.34
N ARG A 47 4.18 10.50 2.93
CA ARG A 47 5.39 10.92 2.21
C ARG A 47 5.81 9.93 1.13
N ILE A 48 5.75 8.63 1.40
CA ILE A 48 6.04 7.58 0.41
C ILE A 48 5.08 7.67 -0.77
N LEU A 49 3.78 7.79 -0.52
CA LEU A 49 2.78 7.89 -1.58
C LEU A 49 2.93 9.17 -2.42
N GLN A 50 3.31 10.29 -1.78
CA GLN A 50 3.62 11.55 -2.48
C GLN A 50 4.86 11.41 -3.36
N GLU A 51 5.94 10.85 -2.83
CA GLU A 51 7.17 10.63 -3.59
C GLU A 51 6.92 9.66 -4.75
N TRP A 52 6.17 8.57 -4.50
CA TRP A 52 5.76 7.64 -5.54
C TRP A 52 4.95 8.34 -6.64
N HIS A 53 4.03 9.24 -6.29
CA HIS A 53 3.27 9.99 -7.27
C HIS A 53 4.18 10.78 -8.24
N HIS A 54 5.29 11.34 -7.76
CA HIS A 54 6.27 12.04 -8.59
C HIS A 54 7.13 11.07 -9.43
N GLN A 55 7.56 9.94 -8.86
CA GLN A 55 8.48 9.01 -9.54
C GLN A 55 7.77 8.02 -10.49
N ARG A 56 6.50 7.67 -10.25
CA ARG A 56 5.80 6.57 -10.95
C ARG A 56 5.82 6.67 -12.47
N ARG A 57 5.72 7.89 -13.02
CA ARG A 57 5.76 8.08 -14.49
C ARG A 57 7.14 7.77 -15.04
N LYS A 58 8.20 8.24 -14.38
CA LYS A 58 9.59 7.98 -14.76
C LYS A 58 9.89 6.47 -14.70
N VAL A 59 9.48 5.80 -13.63
CA VAL A 59 9.63 4.34 -13.48
C VAL A 59 8.89 3.59 -14.58
N LYS A 60 7.62 3.92 -14.83
CA LYS A 60 6.84 3.25 -15.90
C LYS A 60 7.46 3.43 -17.28
N LEU A 61 7.93 4.63 -17.61
CA LEU A 61 8.55 4.88 -18.92
C LEU A 61 9.92 4.20 -19.06
N SER A 62 10.62 3.97 -17.95
CA SER A 62 11.94 3.32 -17.98
C SER A 62 11.94 1.89 -18.54
N GLN A 63 10.78 1.22 -18.60
CA GLN A 63 10.67 -0.11 -19.21
C GLN A 63 10.95 -0.12 -20.71
N TYR A 64 10.89 1.04 -21.37
CA TYR A 64 11.19 1.21 -22.79
C TYR A 64 12.63 1.73 -23.03
N ASP A 65 13.37 2.02 -21.96
CA ASP A 65 14.76 2.45 -22.04
C ASP A 65 15.72 1.24 -22.17
N GLN A 66 16.98 1.53 -22.49
CA GLN A 66 18.04 0.52 -22.44
C GLN A 66 18.23 -0.03 -21.01
N PRO A 67 18.59 -1.32 -20.83
CA PRO A 67 18.65 -1.97 -19.51
C PRO A 67 19.51 -1.22 -18.47
N ALA A 68 20.63 -0.64 -18.89
CA ALA A 68 21.50 0.14 -18.00
C ALA A 68 20.78 1.39 -17.45
N LYS A 69 20.07 2.12 -18.32
CA LYS A 69 19.31 3.32 -17.95
C LYS A 69 18.09 2.96 -17.10
N GLN A 70 17.40 1.86 -17.42
CA GLN A 70 16.32 1.35 -16.59
C GLN A 70 16.81 1.04 -15.17
N LYS A 71 17.91 0.28 -15.04
CA LYS A 71 18.49 -0.07 -13.73
C LYS A 71 18.88 1.18 -12.93
N MET A 72 19.47 2.19 -13.58
CA MET A 72 19.79 3.48 -12.95
C MET A 72 18.53 4.15 -12.41
N ILE A 73 17.46 4.27 -13.22
CA ILE A 73 16.19 4.87 -12.79
C ILE A 73 15.57 4.12 -11.61
N LEU A 74 15.56 2.78 -11.65
CA LEU A 74 15.05 1.96 -10.56
C LEU A 74 15.85 2.18 -9.27
N THR A 75 17.18 2.25 -9.39
CA THR A 75 18.11 2.46 -8.26
C THR A 75 17.93 3.84 -7.63
N ASP A 76 17.89 4.90 -8.43
CA ASP A 76 17.71 6.28 -7.95
C ASP A 76 16.38 6.40 -7.19
N THR A 77 15.32 5.83 -7.76
CA THR A 77 13.98 5.83 -7.14
C THR A 77 14.01 5.07 -5.82
N PHE A 78 14.74 3.96 -5.75
CA PHE A 78 14.82 3.14 -4.53
C PHE A 78 15.51 3.92 -3.42
N LEU A 79 16.63 4.57 -3.74
CA LEU A 79 17.37 5.38 -2.78
C LEU A 79 16.56 6.56 -2.24
N GLN A 80 15.73 7.18 -3.07
CA GLN A 80 14.83 8.27 -2.65
C GLN A 80 13.74 7.78 -1.69
N LEU A 81 13.16 6.61 -1.94
CA LEU A 81 12.09 6.05 -1.12
C LEU A 81 12.60 5.36 0.15
N ARG A 82 13.85 4.87 0.13
CA ARG A 82 14.41 3.99 1.16
C ARG A 82 14.32 4.56 2.57
N SER A 83 14.66 5.83 2.77
CA SER A 83 14.66 6.44 4.10
C SER A 83 13.25 6.52 4.69
N PHE A 84 12.27 6.91 3.89
CA PHE A 84 10.87 6.97 4.31
C PHE A 84 10.31 5.57 4.58
N ILE A 85 10.66 4.58 3.77
CA ILE A 85 10.24 3.20 3.98
C ILE A 85 10.84 2.63 5.25
N ALA A 86 12.13 2.82 5.50
CA ALA A 86 12.77 2.37 6.72
C ALA A 86 12.08 2.98 7.95
N ALA A 87 11.80 4.29 7.92
CA ALA A 87 11.10 4.98 9.00
C ALA A 87 9.65 4.49 9.19
N ALA A 88 8.87 4.35 8.10
CA ALA A 88 7.49 3.85 8.18
C ALA A 88 7.43 2.38 8.64
N TYR A 89 8.42 1.57 8.24
CA TYR A 89 8.47 0.15 8.56
C TYR A 89 8.71 -0.08 10.05
N VAL A 90 9.63 0.68 10.68
CA VAL A 90 9.90 0.55 12.12
C VAL A 90 8.75 1.03 13.01
N GLU A 91 7.84 1.85 12.47
CA GLU A 91 6.59 2.21 13.16
C GLU A 91 5.59 1.05 13.20
N ASP A 92 5.54 0.23 12.14
CA ASP A 92 4.59 -0.88 12.03
C ASP A 92 5.14 -2.20 12.59
N PHE A 93 6.45 -2.42 12.54
CA PHE A 93 7.08 -3.71 12.85
C PHE A 93 8.35 -3.57 13.68
N SER A 94 8.53 -4.51 14.60
CA SER A 94 9.75 -4.67 15.41
C SER A 94 10.78 -5.64 14.80
N LEU A 95 10.53 -6.13 13.58
CA LEU A 95 11.39 -7.08 12.88
C LEU A 95 12.46 -6.34 12.06
N PRO A 96 13.56 -6.99 11.65
CA PRO A 96 14.50 -6.40 10.71
C PRO A 96 13.87 -6.15 9.34
N LEU A 97 14.18 -5.00 8.74
CA LEU A 97 13.83 -4.74 7.35
C LEU A 97 14.68 -5.64 6.44
N SER A 98 14.01 -6.55 5.76
CA SER A 98 14.55 -7.49 4.79
C SER A 98 13.69 -7.45 3.54
N GLU A 99 14.15 -8.07 2.46
CA GLU A 99 13.36 -8.15 1.22
C GLU A 99 12.00 -8.80 1.47
N PHE A 100 11.99 -9.94 2.16
CA PHE A 100 10.76 -10.66 2.49
C PHE A 100 9.81 -9.82 3.35
N THR A 101 10.32 -9.19 4.41
CA THR A 101 9.48 -8.39 5.30
C THR A 101 9.01 -7.09 4.65
N LEU A 102 9.78 -6.51 3.73
CA LEU A 102 9.37 -5.37 2.92
C LEU A 102 8.18 -5.71 2.02
N PHE A 103 8.22 -6.85 1.31
CA PHE A 103 7.09 -7.28 0.49
C PHE A 103 5.83 -7.51 1.33
N GLY A 104 5.96 -8.17 2.48
CA GLY A 104 4.85 -8.34 3.41
C GLY A 104 4.26 -7.01 3.87
N TRP A 105 5.11 -6.05 4.21
CA TRP A 105 4.70 -4.70 4.62
C TRP A 105 3.99 -3.93 3.49
N LEU A 106 4.47 -4.01 2.25
CA LEU A 106 3.81 -3.37 1.11
C LEU A 106 2.41 -3.96 0.86
N GLN A 107 2.27 -5.29 0.94
CA GLN A 107 0.97 -5.96 0.82
C GLN A 107 0.03 -5.57 1.96
N TYR A 108 0.53 -5.47 3.19
CA TYR A 108 -0.23 -4.99 4.34
C TYR A 108 -0.75 -3.57 4.11
N ASN A 109 0.06 -2.64 3.61
CA ASN A 109 -0.38 -1.27 3.32
C ASN A 109 -1.41 -1.21 2.19
N LYS A 110 -1.25 -2.02 1.13
CA LYS A 110 -2.27 -2.18 0.09
C LYS A 110 -3.60 -2.64 0.67
N LEU A 111 -3.58 -3.70 1.49
CA LEU A 111 -4.78 -4.22 2.13
C LEU A 111 -5.44 -3.15 3.02
N ARG A 112 -4.66 -2.43 3.84
CA ARG A 112 -5.19 -1.33 4.67
C ARG A 112 -5.86 -0.24 3.83
N SER A 113 -5.25 0.16 2.72
CA SER A 113 -5.84 1.18 1.84
C SER A 113 -7.16 0.71 1.20
N GLU A 114 -7.28 -0.58 0.91
CA GLU A 114 -8.51 -1.17 0.40
C GLU A 114 -9.61 -1.20 1.46
N ILE A 115 -9.27 -1.66 2.66
CA ILE A 115 -10.18 -1.67 3.80
C ILE A 115 -10.65 -0.23 4.08
N CYS A 116 -9.73 0.74 4.11
CA CYS A 116 -10.04 2.17 4.29
C CYS A 116 -10.72 2.84 3.08
N GLN A 117 -11.02 2.12 1.99
CA GLN A 117 -11.66 2.66 0.78
C GLN A 117 -10.87 3.80 0.08
N GLU A 118 -9.55 3.85 0.27
CA GLU A 118 -8.65 4.84 -0.34
C GLU A 118 -8.13 4.30 -1.70
N ALA A 119 -8.98 4.38 -2.73
CA ALA A 119 -8.71 3.74 -4.03
C ALA A 119 -7.40 4.19 -4.71
N HIS A 120 -7.02 5.47 -4.56
CA HIS A 120 -5.78 6.01 -5.11
C HIS A 120 -4.54 5.44 -4.41
N ASP A 121 -4.58 5.35 -3.08
CA ASP A 121 -3.49 4.74 -2.30
C ASP A 121 -3.32 3.27 -2.67
N ARG A 122 -4.43 2.52 -2.80
CA ARG A 122 -4.41 1.12 -3.21
C ARG A 122 -3.71 0.92 -4.55
N LEU A 123 -3.99 1.81 -5.51
CA LEU A 123 -3.31 1.79 -6.81
C LEU A 123 -1.81 2.02 -6.63
N TYR A 124 -1.41 3.02 -5.85
CA TYR A 124 0.01 3.35 -5.65
C TYR A 124 0.77 2.26 -4.91
N TRP A 125 0.18 1.65 -3.88
CA TRP A 125 0.76 0.48 -3.21
C TRP A 125 0.90 -0.69 -4.17
N SER A 126 -0.09 -0.95 -5.03
CA SER A 126 0.00 -2.01 -6.04
C SER A 126 1.12 -1.77 -7.06
N GLU A 127 1.28 -0.52 -7.51
CA GLU A 127 2.37 -0.14 -8.41
C GLU A 127 3.74 -0.26 -7.75
N MET A 128 3.86 0.13 -6.48
CA MET A 128 5.09 -0.02 -5.72
C MET A 128 5.46 -1.49 -5.54
N ILE A 129 4.50 -2.36 -5.21
CA ILE A 129 4.77 -3.82 -5.12
C ILE A 129 5.43 -4.32 -6.41
N TYR A 130 4.85 -4.02 -7.57
CA TYR A 130 5.43 -4.39 -8.86
C TYR A 130 6.83 -3.79 -9.06
N TYR A 131 7.02 -2.52 -8.70
CA TYR A 131 8.31 -1.85 -8.78
C TYR A 131 9.38 -2.52 -7.89
N TYR A 132 9.03 -2.92 -6.66
CA TYR A 132 9.94 -3.63 -5.75
C TYR A 132 10.27 -5.03 -6.28
N GLU A 133 9.34 -5.72 -6.94
CA GLU A 133 9.64 -6.97 -7.66
C GLU A 133 10.66 -6.76 -8.78
N GLN A 134 10.58 -5.67 -9.53
CA GLN A 134 11.59 -5.35 -10.56
C GLN A 134 12.95 -5.03 -9.92
N CYS A 135 12.95 -4.33 -8.79
CA CYS A 135 14.19 -4.03 -8.05
C CYS A 135 14.84 -5.30 -7.49
N SER A 136 14.04 -6.22 -6.95
CA SER A 136 14.46 -7.55 -6.51
C SER A 136 15.14 -8.32 -7.66
N LYS A 137 14.45 -8.48 -8.79
CA LYS A 137 14.95 -9.17 -9.99
C LYS A 137 16.25 -8.54 -10.52
N SER A 138 16.41 -7.23 -10.34
CA SER A 138 17.61 -6.49 -10.76
C SER A 138 18.76 -6.51 -9.74
N GLY A 139 18.58 -7.18 -8.60
CA GLY A 139 19.54 -7.26 -7.49
C GLY A 139 19.70 -5.97 -6.69
N ILE A 140 18.84 -4.96 -6.91
CA ILE A 140 18.93 -3.64 -6.27
C ILE A 140 18.64 -3.76 -4.77
N ILE A 141 17.59 -4.51 -4.40
CA ILE A 141 17.19 -4.70 -3.00
C ILE A 141 18.31 -5.40 -2.22
N ALA A 142 18.81 -6.54 -2.72
CA ALA A 142 19.88 -7.28 -2.07
C ALA A 142 21.15 -6.42 -1.82
N GLN A 143 21.46 -5.49 -2.74
CA GLN A 143 22.63 -4.62 -2.64
C GLN A 143 22.43 -3.43 -1.69
N LEU A 144 21.23 -2.85 -1.66
CA LEU A 144 21.00 -1.54 -1.03
C LEU A 144 20.10 -1.59 0.20
N LEU A 145 19.39 -2.68 0.44
CA LEU A 145 18.55 -2.84 1.62
C LEU A 145 19.30 -3.16 2.92
N PRO A 146 20.44 -3.90 2.96
CA PRO A 146 21.07 -4.19 4.24
C PRO A 146 21.49 -2.88 4.92
N LEU A 147 20.75 -2.55 5.98
CA LEU A 147 21.13 -1.54 6.95
C LEU A 147 22.18 -2.22 7.82
N LYS A 148 23.45 -1.85 7.63
CA LYS A 148 24.49 -2.12 8.62
C LYS A 148 24.19 -1.33 9.88
#